data_AF-A0A968ZQE0-F1
#
_entry.id   AF-A0A968ZQE0-F1
#
_cell.length_a   1.000
_cell.length_b   1.000
_cell.length_c   1.000
_cell.angle_alpha   90.00
_cell.angle_beta   90.00
_cell.angle_gamma   90.00
#
_symmetry.space_group_name_H-M   'P 1'
#
loop_
_entity.id
_entity.type
_entity.pdbx_description
1 polymer ?
#
loop_
_entity_poly.entity_id
_entity_poly.type
_entity_poly.pdbx_seq_one_letter_code
_entity_poly.pdbx_strand_id
1 'polypeptide(L)' 'MLYPIKVVDIELTQPIPTFEGLDQYMGLQGLVRLHNVPLGYVKAPISLGRCTAATLGKLILEHHS' A
#
# COMPACT_ATOMS: atom_id res chain seq x y z
N MET A 1 3.01 8.03 -21.96
CA MET A 1 3.95 7.11 -21.28
C MET A 1 3.16 6.32 -20.25
N LEU A 2 3.36 4.99 -20.16
CA LEU A 2 2.78 4.19 -19.08
C LEU A 2 3.67 4.38 -17.84
N TYR A 3 3.11 4.94 -16.79
CA TYR A 3 3.80 5.12 -15.52
C TYR A 3 3.54 3.88 -14.64
N PRO A 4 4.58 3.14 -14.22
CA PRO A 4 4.37 1.89 -13.51
C PRO A 4 3.86 2.14 -12.08
N ILE A 5 2.88 1.34 -11.66
CA ILE A 5 2.34 1.33 -10.30
C ILE A 5 2.83 0.05 -9.61
N LYS A 6 3.34 0.18 -8.38
CA LYS A 6 3.70 -0.98 -7.57
C LYS A 6 2.43 -1.55 -6.95
N VAL A 7 2.07 -2.78 -7.31
CA VAL A 7 0.98 -3.50 -6.62
C VAL A 7 1.57 -4.38 -5.53
N VAL A 8 1.01 -4.29 -4.32
CA VAL A 8 1.43 -5.07 -3.16
C VAL A 8 0.23 -5.72 -2.48
N ASP A 9 0.51 -6.78 -1.74
CA ASP A 9 -0.46 -7.49 -0.92
C ASP A 9 -0.24 -7.12 0.55
N ILE A 10 -1.31 -6.75 1.26
CA ILE A 10 -1.30 -6.29 2.65
C ILE A 10 -2.32 -7.10 3.44
N GLU A 11 -1.82 -8.05 4.23
CA GLU A 11 -2.64 -8.85 5.15
C GLU A 11 -2.62 -8.21 6.54
N LEU A 12 -3.79 -7.75 7.02
CA LEU A 12 -3.95 -6.98 8.26
C LEU A 12 -3.72 -7.80 9.53
N THR A 13 -3.69 -9.13 9.44
CA THR A 13 -3.28 -9.99 10.56
C THR A 13 -1.77 -9.94 10.85
N GLN A 14 -1.00 -9.27 10.00
CA GLN A 14 0.44 -9.07 10.18
C GLN A 14 0.78 -7.57 10.26
N PRO A 15 1.92 -7.21 10.87
CA PRO A 15 2.39 -5.83 10.84
C PRO A 15 2.55 -5.33 9.40
N ILE A 16 1.97 -4.15 9.09
CA ILE A 16 2.13 -3.53 7.78
C ILE A 16 3.61 -3.17 7.58
N PRO A 17 4.28 -3.66 6.52
CA PRO A 17 5.68 -3.36 6.28
C PRO A 17 5.84 -1.95 5.70
N THR A 18 7.06 -1.40 5.83
CA THR A 18 7.49 -0.28 4.98
C THR A 18 8.01 -0.84 3.67
N PHE A 19 7.52 -0.32 2.55
CA PHE A 19 7.99 -0.69 1.22
C PHE A 19 9.07 0.29 0.75
N GLU A 20 10.15 -0.23 0.20
CA GLU A 20 11.33 0.53 -0.24
C GLU A 20 11.71 0.18 -1.69
N GLY A 21 12.69 0.91 -2.26
CA GLY A 21 13.14 0.70 -3.64
C GLY A 21 12.06 1.02 -4.67
N LEU A 22 11.20 2.00 -4.36
CA LEU A 22 10.04 2.35 -5.17
C LEU A 22 10.30 3.50 -6.14
N ASP A 23 11.56 3.91 -6.34
CA ASP A 23 11.96 5.10 -7.12
C ASP A 23 11.49 5.09 -8.58
N GLN A 24 11.30 3.89 -9.14
CA GLN A 24 10.82 3.71 -10.51
C GLN A 24 9.29 3.75 -10.65
N TYR A 25 8.54 3.77 -9.54
CA TYR A 25 7.08 3.69 -9.55
C TYR A 25 6.44 5.04 -9.27
N MET A 26 5.32 5.32 -9.94
CA MET A 26 4.55 6.55 -9.74
C MET A 26 3.71 6.54 -8.46
N GLY A 27 3.40 5.34 -7.95
CA GLY A 27 2.56 5.14 -6.79
C GLY A 27 2.50 3.67 -6.39
N LEU A 28 1.90 3.42 -5.24
CA LEU A 28 1.66 2.09 -4.70
C LEU A 28 0.16 1.83 -4.60
N GLN A 29 -0.28 0.65 -5.02
CA GLN A 29 -1.63 0.14 -4.82
C GLN A 29 -1.57 -1.13 -3.97
N GLY A 30 -2.17 -1.08 -2.78
CA GLY A 30 -2.25 -2.21 -1.86
C GLY A 30 -3.58 -2.94 -2.00
N LEU A 31 -3.54 -4.25 -2.24
CA LEU A 31 -4.67 -5.14 -2.00
C LEU A 31 -4.73 -5.41 -0.49
N VAL A 32 -5.78 -4.94 0.17
CA VAL A 32 -5.95 -5.10 1.62
C VAL A 32 -6.77 -6.35 1.89
N ARG A 33 -6.25 -7.24 2.74
CA ARG A 33 -6.91 -8.48 3.15
C ARG A 33 -6.97 -8.59 4.66
N LEU A 34 -8.01 -9.25 5.16
CA LEU A 34 -8.15 -9.65 6.55
C LEU A 34 -8.52 -11.13 6.59
N HIS A 35 -7.67 -11.96 7.21
CA HIS A 35 -7.85 -13.42 7.21
C HIS A 35 -8.02 -13.99 5.79
N ASN A 36 -7.19 -13.51 4.85
CA ASN A 36 -7.24 -13.83 3.42
C ASN A 36 -8.49 -13.37 2.67
N VAL A 37 -9.42 -12.67 3.31
CA VAL A 37 -10.60 -12.09 2.65
C VAL A 37 -10.25 -10.70 2.13
N PRO A 38 -10.41 -10.41 0.83
CA PRO A 38 -10.15 -9.08 0.27
C PRO A 38 -11.16 -8.07 0.81
N LEU A 39 -10.66 -6.98 1.39
CA LEU A 39 -11.46 -5.85 1.85
C LEU A 39 -11.56 -4.76 0.78
N GLY A 40 -10.52 -4.62 -0.04
CA GLY A 40 -10.49 -3.65 -1.13
C GLY A 40 -9.08 -3.22 -1.48
N TYR A 41 -8.98 -2.04 -2.11
CA TYR A 41 -7.71 -1.47 -2.53
C TYR A 41 -7.47 -0.11 -1.88
N VAL A 42 -6.23 0.14 -1.50
CA VAL A 42 -5.72 1.44 -1.08
C VAL A 42 -4.71 1.94 -2.10
N LYS A 43 -4.73 3.25 -2.40
CA LYS A 43 -3.69 3.92 -3.20
C LYS A 43 -2.85 4.78 -2.27
N ALA A 44 -1.54 4.62 -2.32
CA ALA A 44 -0.61 5.37 -1.49
C ALA A 44 0.45 6.10 -2.35
N PRO A 45 0.79 7.35 -1.99
CA PRO A 45 1.89 8.04 -2.62
C PRO A 45 3.23 7.39 -2.24
N ILE A 46 4.20 7.49 -3.14
CA ILE A 46 5.59 7.14 -2.87
C ILE A 46 6.35 8.42 -2.55
N SER A 47 7.07 8.42 -1.43
CA SER A 47 7.90 9.53 -0.96
C SER A 47 9.32 9.03 -0.76
N LEU A 48 10.30 9.65 -1.44
CA LEU A 48 11.72 9.28 -1.36
C LEU A 48 11.96 7.78 -1.59
N GLY A 49 11.33 7.22 -2.62
CA GLY A 49 11.45 5.79 -2.97
C GLY A 49 10.80 4.83 -1.96
N ARG A 50 9.98 5.34 -1.03
CA ARG A 50 9.40 4.55 0.06
C ARG A 50 7.91 4.81 0.24
N CYS A 51 7.23 3.82 0.81
CA CYS A 51 5.88 3.93 1.32
C CYS A 51 5.85 3.36 2.74
N THR A 52 5.64 4.20 3.74
CA THR A 52 5.77 3.80 5.15
C THR A 52 4.53 3.08 5.66
N ALA A 53 4.73 2.19 6.62
CA ALA A 53 3.64 1.52 7.33
C ALA A 53 2.63 2.50 7.93
N ALA A 54 3.10 3.63 8.48
CA ALA A 54 2.23 4.67 9.04
C ALA A 54 1.34 5.34 7.98
N THR A 55 1.89 5.62 6.79
CA THR A 55 1.12 6.20 5.68
C THR A 55 0.05 5.21 5.20
N LEU A 56 0.43 3.94 5.02
CA LEU A 56 -0.49 2.89 4.62
C LEU A 56 -1.58 2.64 5.66
N GLY A 57 -1.21 2.51 6.94
CA GLY A 57 -2.17 2.32 8.02
C GLY A 57 -3.20 3.45 8.09
N LYS A 58 -2.75 4.70 7.97
CA LYS A 58 -3.63 5.86 7.90
C LYS A 58 -4.61 5.77 6.72
N LEU A 59 -4.10 5.50 5.51
CA LEU A 59 -4.94 5.42 4.30
C LEU A 59 -5.93 4.26 4.34
N ILE A 60 -5.53 3.11 4.91
CA ILE A 60 -6.41 1.95 5.09
C ILE A 60 -7.55 2.30 6.05
N LEU A 61 -7.26 2.95 7.18
CA LEU A 61 -8.28 3.41 8.11
C LEU A 61 -9.22 4.42 7.46
N GLU A 62 -8.70 5.42 6.72
CA GLU A 62 -9.53 6.43 6.05
C GLU A 62 -10.46 5.84 4.98
N HIS A 63 -10.03 4.79 4.26
CA HIS A 63 -10.82 4.17 3.20
C HIS A 63 -11.81 3.11 3.67
N HIS A 64 -11.61 2.53 4.86
CA HIS A 64 -12.39 1.38 5.36
C HIS A 64 -13.01 1.60 6.75
N SER A 65 -13.08 2.84 7.24
CA SER A 65 -13.86 3.22 8.44
C SER A 65 -15.32 3.53 8.10
#